data_AF-A0A1D7MMH7-F1
#
_entry.id   AF-A0A1D7MMH7-F1
#
_cell.length_a   1.000
_cell.length_b   1.000
_cell.length_c   1.000
_cell.angle_alpha   90.00
_cell.angle_beta   90.00
_cell.angle_gamma   90.00
#
_symmetry.space_group_name_H-M   'P 1'
#
loop_
_entity.id
_entity.type
_entity.pdbx_description
1 polymer ?
#
loop_
_entity_poly.entity_id
_entity_poly.type
_entity_poly.pdbx_seq_one_letter_code
_entity_poly.pdbx_strand_id
1 'polypeptide(L)' 'MTFWTLAFKWNWVTAEKLKGAVITETNRFGEITPEEYKTITGVDFQ' A
#
# COMPACT_ATOMS: atom_id res chain seq x y z
N MET A 1 -0.52 -6.57 11.41
CA MET A 1 -1.77 -6.52 10.61
C MET A 1 -2.18 -5.06 10.51
N THR A 2 -1.80 -4.39 9.42
CA THR A 2 -2.07 -2.96 9.22
C THR A 2 -3.46 -2.76 8.63
N PHE A 3 -4.05 -1.58 8.86
CA PHE A 3 -5.36 -1.18 8.29
C PHE A 3 -5.41 -1.45 6.78
N TRP A 4 -4.31 -1.16 6.09
CA TRP A 4 -4.15 -1.35 4.64
C TRP A 4 -4.23 -2.81 4.17
N THR A 5 -3.72 -3.76 4.96
CA THR A 5 -3.88 -5.20 4.65
C THR A 5 -5.35 -5.61 4.65
N LEU A 6 -6.11 -5.14 5.64
CA LEU A 6 -7.55 -5.40 5.73
C LEU A 6 -8.30 -4.66 4.62
N ALA A 7 -8.03 -3.37 4.42
CA ALA A 7 -8.66 -2.57 3.39
C ALA A 7 -8.49 -3.19 1.99
N PHE A 8 -7.30 -3.71 1.67
CA PHE A 8 -7.07 -4.42 0.42
C PHE A 8 -7.78 -5.78 0.37
N LYS A 9 -7.69 -6.58 1.45
CA LYS A 9 -8.36 -7.89 1.55
C LYS A 9 -9.88 -7.80 1.37
N TRP A 10 -10.50 -6.76 1.93
CA TRP A 10 -11.94 -6.49 1.82
C TRP A 10 -12.31 -5.69 0.56
N ASN A 11 -11.38 -5.46 -0.36
CA ASN A 11 -11.57 -4.67 -1.60
C ASN A 11 -12.08 -3.23 -1.35
N TRP A 12 -11.77 -2.64 -0.20
CA TRP A 12 -12.07 -1.23 0.09
C TRP A 12 -11.16 -0.28 -0.69
N VAL A 13 -9.96 -0.75 -1.04
CA VAL A 13 -8.98 -0.01 -1.83
C VAL A 13 -8.36 -0.91 -2.89
N THR A 14 -8.09 -0.34 -4.07
CA THR A 14 -7.36 -1.02 -5.14
C THR A 14 -5.85 -0.84 -4.94
N ALA A 15 -5.05 -1.66 -5.64
CA ALA A 15 -3.59 -1.54 -5.61
C ALA A 15 -3.15 -0.12 -6.02
N GLU A 16 -3.77 0.47 -7.04
CA GLU A 16 -3.49 1.85 -7.47
C GLU A 16 -3.78 2.89 -6.38
N LYS A 17 -4.90 2.76 -5.66
CA LYS A 17 -5.20 3.67 -4.54
C LYS A 17 -4.25 3.46 -3.37
N LEU A 18 -3.85 2.21 -3.13
CA LEU A 18 -2.91 1.88 -2.07
C LEU A 18 -1.52 2.49 -2.33
N LYS A 19 -1.14 2.76 -3.58
CA LYS A 19 0.11 3.47 -3.90
C LYS A 19 0.22 4.84 -3.22
N GLY A 20 -0.90 5.53 -2.99
CA GLY A 20 -0.91 6.81 -2.28
C GLY A 20 -0.60 6.69 -0.79
N ALA A 21 -0.76 5.50 -0.21
CA ALA A 21 -0.37 5.21 1.17
C ALA A 21 1.08 4.74 1.28
N VAL A 22 1.79 4.55 0.15
CA VAL A 22 3.17 4.09 0.14
C VAL A 22 4.12 5.24 0.41
N ILE A 23 5.02 5.02 1.35
CA ILE A 23 6.13 5.89 1.69
C ILE A 23 7.12 5.85 0.53
N THR A 24 7.30 6.99 -0.12
CA THR A 24 8.29 7.19 -1.18
C THR A 24 9.07 8.48 -0.94
N GLU A 25 10.13 8.72 -1.72
CA GLU A 25 10.87 9.98 -1.65
C GLU A 25 9.98 11.21 -1.89
N THR A 26 8.99 11.07 -2.78
CA THR A 26 7.97 12.07 -3.09
C THR A 26 6.81 12.09 -2.09
N ASN A 27 6.50 10.96 -1.46
CA ASN A 27 5.41 10.82 -0.49
C ASN A 27 5.92 10.33 0.87
N ARG A 28 6.53 11.23 1.64
CA ARG A 28 7.05 10.92 2.99
C ARG A 28 5.97 10.76 4.05
N PHE A 29 4.72 11.08 3.71
CA PHE A 29 3.55 10.98 4.58
C PHE A 29 2.76 9.67 4.38
N GLY A 30 3.30 8.73 3.61
CA GLY A 30 2.74 7.38 3.51
C GLY A 30 2.73 6.67 4.87
N GLU A 31 1.94 5.61 4.96
CA GLU A 31 1.81 4.77 6.15
C GLU A 31 2.44 3.39 5.99
N ILE A 32 2.75 2.96 4.76
CA ILE A 32 3.33 1.64 4.46
C ILE A 32 4.55 1.77 3.55
N THR A 33 5.52 0.86 3.64
CA THR A 33 6.67 0.86 2.73
C THR A 33 6.33 0.22 1.38
N PRO A 34 7.17 0.40 0.32
CA PRO A 34 7.01 -0.31 -0.95
C PRO A 34 7.03 -1.84 -0.79
N GLU A 35 7.79 -2.34 0.20
CA GLU A 35 7.85 -3.75 0.54
C GLU A 35 6.55 -4.25 1.18
N GLU A 36 5.95 -3.46 2.07
CA GLU A 36 4.64 -3.75 2.63
C GLU A 36 3.54 -3.68 1.56
N TYR A 37 3.61 -2.71 0.65
CA TYR A 37 2.71 -2.64 -0.50
C TYR A 37 2.75 -3.92 -1.33
N LYS A 38 3.94 -4.43 -1.63
CA LYS A 38 4.12 -5.70 -2.35
C LYS A 38 3.59 -6.89 -1.55
N THR A 39 3.79 -6.88 -0.23
CA THR A 39 3.26 -7.93 0.65
C THR A 39 1.73 -7.94 0.70
N ILE A 40 1.09 -6.75 0.67
CA ILE A 40 -0.36 -6.60 0.73
C ILE A 40 -1.01 -6.92 -0.63
N THR A 41 -0.44 -6.41 -1.71
CA THR A 41 -1.06 -6.45 -3.05
C THR A 41 -0.56 -7.60 -3.92
N GLY A 42 0.62 -8.16 -3.63
CA GLY A 42 1.34 -9.07 -4.51
C GLY A 42 1.97 -8.39 -5.73
N VAL A 43 1.88 -7.05 -5.84
CA VAL A 43 2.35 -6.28 -6.99
C VAL A 43 3.59 -5.48 -6.59
N ASP A 44 4.61 -5.47 -7.44
CA ASP A 44 5.78 -4.61 -7.24
C ASP A 44 5.39 -3.13 -7.33
N PHE A 45 5.91 -2.34 -6.39
CA PHE A 45 5.71 -0.90 -6.39
C PHE A 45 6.67 -0.25 -7.40
N GLN A 46 6.15 0.12 -8.57
CA GLN A 46 6.80 0.98 -9.58
C GLN A 46 6.29 2.42 -9.48
#